data_AF-A0A2A9E5W3-F1
#
_entry.id   AF-A0A2A9E5W3-F1
#
_cell.length_a   1.000
_cell.length_b   1.000
_cell.length_c   1.000
_cell.angle_alpha   90.00
_cell.angle_beta   90.00
_cell.angle_gamma   90.00
#
_symmetry.space_group_name_H-M   'P 1'
#
loop_
_entity.id
_entity.type
_entity.pdbx_description
1 polymer ?
#
loop_
_entity_poly.entity_id
_entity_poly.type
_entity_poly.pdbx_seq_one_letter_code
_entity_poly.pdbx_strand_id
1 'polypeptide(L)'
;MVPAHDFRDTRAMNVAELRLKRRVLRHEATQVAHWRRLVRARLDLTVARAVLPERVGGAATQYLGTDAPGPDIAHYRLVSMVHGTGDQMPVADLPSLRAADDALAAYEVRIRCELAVATDLLVERLSADPSIVAMNLSSVES
;
A
#
# COMPACT_ATOMS: atom_id res chain seq x y z
N MET A 1 -0.33 -16.36 18.79
CA MET A 1 0.96 -17.06 18.62
C MET A 1 1.45 -16.77 17.21
N VAL A 2 2.30 -15.74 17.05
CA VAL A 2 2.90 -15.38 15.75
C VAL A 2 4.06 -16.36 15.54
N PRO A 3 4.15 -17.08 14.42
CA PRO A 3 5.27 -17.98 14.20
C PRO A 3 6.57 -17.17 14.22
N ALA A 4 7.54 -17.65 14.99
CA ALA A 4 8.91 -17.14 15.01
C ALA A 4 9.51 -17.36 13.62
N HIS A 5 9.30 -16.37 12.74
CA HIS A 5 9.92 -16.38 11.42
C HIS A 5 11.44 -16.29 11.61
N ASP A 6 12.13 -16.97 10.72
CA ASP A 6 13.54 -17.33 10.73
C ASP A 6 14.51 -16.13 10.66
N PHE A 7 14.49 -15.27 11.69
CA PHE A 7 15.42 -14.14 11.81
C PHE A 7 16.88 -14.59 11.87
N ARG A 8 17.14 -15.84 12.27
CA ARG A 8 18.48 -16.42 12.36
C ARG A 8 19.12 -16.64 10.99
N ASP A 9 18.33 -16.90 9.95
CA ASP A 9 18.88 -17.18 8.62
C ASP A 9 19.31 -15.90 7.89
N THR A 10 18.58 -14.79 8.07
CA THR A 10 18.86 -13.53 7.34
C THR A 10 20.20 -12.91 7.69
N ARG A 11 20.66 -13.05 8.94
CA ARG A 11 21.98 -12.55 9.37
C ARG A 11 23.14 -13.40 8.84
N ALA A 12 22.91 -14.65 8.46
CA ALA A 12 23.94 -15.49 7.86
C ALA A 12 24.07 -15.26 6.34
N MET A 13 23.06 -14.65 5.71
CA MET A 13 23.05 -14.41 4.27
C MET A 13 24.22 -13.56 3.78
N ASN A 14 24.72 -13.89 2.58
CA ASN A 14 25.71 -13.09 1.86
C ASN A 14 25.04 -11.91 1.11
N VAL A 15 25.86 -11.05 0.50
CA VAL A 15 25.38 -9.84 -0.22
C VAL A 15 24.44 -10.18 -1.38
N ALA A 16 24.70 -11.25 -2.14
CA ALA A 16 23.86 -11.65 -3.26
C ALA A 16 22.49 -12.15 -2.80
N GLU A 17 22.46 -12.95 -1.73
CA GLU A 17 21.24 -13.44 -1.08
C GLU A 17 20.41 -12.29 -0.51
N LEU A 18 21.04 -11.33 0.18
CA LEU A 18 20.34 -10.14 0.70
C LEU A 18 19.76 -9.27 -0.43
N ARG A 19 20.47 -9.10 -1.55
CA ARG A 19 19.95 -8.40 -2.73
C ARG A 19 18.73 -9.12 -3.32
N LEU A 20 18.78 -10.44 -3.43
CA LEU A 20 17.66 -11.25 -3.90
C LEU A 20 16.46 -11.14 -2.95
N LYS A 21 16.67 -11.35 -1.65
CA LYS A 21 15.63 -11.21 -0.61
C LYS A 21 14.99 -9.83 -0.65
N ARG A 22 15.78 -8.76 -0.73
CA ARG A 22 15.30 -7.37 -0.87
C ARG A 22 14.45 -7.17 -2.13
N ARG A 23 14.85 -7.73 -3.28
CA ARG A 23 14.08 -7.64 -4.53
C ARG A 23 12.72 -8.33 -4.40
N VAL A 24 12.70 -9.55 -3.86
CA VAL A 24 11.47 -10.33 -3.64
C VAL A 24 10.53 -9.60 -2.69
N LEU A 25 11.03 -9.12 -1.55
CA LEU A 25 10.22 -8.40 -0.56
C LEU A 25 9.65 -7.09 -1.10
N ARG A 26 10.40 -6.35 -1.94
CA ARG A 26 9.88 -5.14 -2.61
C ARG A 26 8.76 -5.44 -3.58
N HIS A 27 8.90 -6.51 -4.36
CA HIS A 27 7.84 -6.96 -5.26
C HIS A 27 6.59 -7.32 -4.46
N GLU A 28 6.74 -8.14 -3.41
CA GLU A 28 5.64 -8.55 -2.56
C GLU A 28 4.95 -7.36 -1.88
N ALA A 29 5.71 -6.41 -1.34
CA ALA A 29 5.16 -5.18 -0.77
C ALA A 29 4.30 -4.40 -1.76
N THR A 30 4.70 -4.39 -3.04
CA THR A 30 3.94 -3.73 -4.12
C THR A 30 2.64 -4.48 -4.41
N GLN A 31 2.70 -5.82 -4.48
CA GLN A 31 1.53 -6.67 -4.68
C GLN A 31 0.52 -6.53 -3.54
N VAL A 32 0.98 -6.58 -2.29
CA VAL A 32 0.09 -6.41 -1.12
C VAL A 32 -0.54 -5.03 -1.11
N ALA A 33 0.22 -3.96 -1.38
CA ALA A 33 -0.34 -2.61 -1.47
C ALA A 33 -1.41 -2.49 -2.57
N HIS A 34 -1.20 -3.16 -3.71
CA HIS A 34 -2.19 -3.21 -4.79
C HIS A 34 -3.48 -3.93 -4.34
N TRP A 35 -3.36 -5.12 -3.76
CA TRP A 35 -4.51 -5.89 -3.26
C TRP A 35 -5.28 -5.13 -2.17
N ARG A 36 -4.59 -4.45 -1.25
CA ARG A 36 -5.26 -3.61 -0.24
C ARG A 36 -6.07 -2.49 -0.85
N ARG A 37 -5.58 -1.83 -1.90
CA ARG A 37 -6.36 -0.80 -2.63
C ARG A 37 -7.62 -1.39 -3.25
N LEU A 38 -7.54 -2.59 -3.83
CA LEU A 38 -8.70 -3.28 -4.40
C LEU A 38 -9.74 -3.64 -3.32
N VAL A 39 -9.29 -4.21 -2.19
CA VAL A 39 -10.18 -4.56 -1.06
C VAL A 39 -10.83 -3.32 -0.47
N ARG A 40 -10.10 -2.22 -0.30
CA ARG A 40 -10.64 -0.95 0.19
C ARG A 40 -11.63 -0.33 -0.78
N ALA A 41 -11.32 -0.30 -2.07
CA ALA A 41 -12.28 0.16 -3.07
C ALA A 41 -13.57 -0.66 -3.03
N ARG A 42 -13.46 -1.99 -2.82
CA ARG A 42 -14.63 -2.87 -2.62
C ARG A 42 -15.40 -2.51 -1.35
N LEU A 43 -14.73 -2.30 -0.23
CA LEU A 43 -15.35 -1.85 1.03
C LEU A 43 -16.10 -0.54 0.85
N ASP A 44 -15.46 0.45 0.24
CA ASP A 44 -16.02 1.78 0.00
C ASP A 44 -17.29 1.69 -0.86
N LEU A 45 -17.28 0.86 -1.92
CA LEU A 45 -18.45 0.60 -2.76
C LEU A 45 -19.57 -0.13 -2.02
N THR A 46 -19.25 -1.14 -1.19
CA THR A 46 -20.26 -1.83 -0.37
C THR A 46 -20.90 -0.87 0.63
N VAL A 47 -20.11 0.00 1.26
CA VAL A 47 -20.61 1.02 2.19
C VAL A 47 -21.47 2.06 1.45
N ALA A 48 -21.01 2.56 0.30
CA ALA A 48 -21.74 3.55 -0.50
C ALA A 48 -23.12 3.04 -0.98
N ARG A 49 -23.31 1.72 -1.08
CA ARG A 49 -24.61 1.11 -1.36
C ARG A 49 -25.56 1.12 -0.17
N ALA A 50 -25.05 0.98 1.06
CA ALA A 50 -25.86 1.03 2.27
C ALA A 50 -26.13 2.47 2.73
N VAL A 51 -25.15 3.35 2.53
CA VAL A 51 -25.20 4.77 2.90
C VAL A 51 -24.71 5.57 1.71
N LEU A 52 -25.64 6.25 1.03
CA LEU A 52 -25.29 7.05 -0.14
C LEU A 52 -24.39 8.22 0.27
N PRO A 53 -23.28 8.48 -0.45
CA PRO A 53 -22.46 9.67 -0.20
C PRO A 53 -23.28 10.96 -0.37
N GLU A 54 -22.95 11.97 0.42
CA GLU A 54 -23.56 13.29 0.30
C GLU A 54 -23.32 13.91 -1.09
N ARG A 55 -24.20 14.83 -1.47
CA ARG A 55 -24.09 15.53 -2.75
C ARG A 55 -22.87 16.44 -2.78
N VAL A 56 -21.98 16.21 -3.75
CA VAL A 56 -20.85 17.10 -4.04
C VAL A 56 -21.33 18.51 -4.37
N GLY A 57 -20.75 19.51 -3.72
CA GLY A 57 -21.04 20.93 -3.98
C GLY A 57 -22.28 21.49 -3.28
N GLY A 58 -22.95 20.74 -2.39
CA GLY A 58 -24.10 21.25 -1.63
C GLY A 58 -23.76 22.47 -0.77
N ALA A 59 -22.94 22.28 0.27
CA ALA A 59 -22.61 23.36 1.22
C ALA A 59 -21.46 24.27 0.75
N ALA A 60 -20.67 23.85 -0.26
CA ALA A 60 -19.50 24.61 -0.72
C ALA A 60 -19.86 25.72 -1.72
N THR A 61 -20.99 25.61 -2.42
CA THR A 61 -21.43 26.58 -3.44
C THR A 61 -21.74 27.96 -2.87
N GLN A 62 -22.06 28.09 -1.57
CA GLN A 62 -22.22 29.39 -0.92
C GLN A 62 -20.89 30.13 -0.68
N TYR A 63 -19.76 29.43 -0.71
CA TYR A 63 -18.42 29.98 -0.48
C TYR A 63 -17.59 30.09 -1.76
N LEU A 64 -17.96 29.33 -2.80
CA LEU A 64 -17.43 29.48 -4.14
C LEU A 64 -18.21 30.63 -4.80
N GLY A 65 -17.54 31.71 -5.16
CA GLY A 65 -18.20 32.90 -5.76
C GLY A 65 -19.13 32.53 -6.92
N THR A 66 -20.11 33.39 -7.23
CA THR A 66 -21.22 33.10 -8.15
C THR A 66 -20.80 32.63 -9.55
N ASP A 67 -19.58 32.92 -9.97
CA ASP A 67 -19.03 32.55 -11.29
C ASP A 67 -18.22 31.24 -11.29
N ALA A 68 -18.05 30.58 -10.13
CA ALA A 68 -17.34 29.31 -10.05
C ALA A 68 -18.25 28.17 -10.58
N PRO A 69 -17.93 27.55 -11.72
CA PRO A 69 -18.71 26.43 -12.20
C PRO A 69 -18.65 25.29 -11.18
N GLY A 70 -19.82 24.71 -10.89
CA GLY A 70 -19.91 23.49 -10.11
C GLY A 70 -19.23 22.30 -10.82
N PRO A 71 -19.20 21.12 -10.19
CA PRO A 71 -18.67 19.93 -10.83
C PRO A 71 -19.39 19.68 -12.17
N ASP A 72 -18.63 19.46 -13.25
CA ASP A 72 -19.15 19.16 -14.60
C ASP A 72 -19.81 17.76 -14.70
N ILE A 73 -20.00 17.10 -13.56
CA ILE A 73 -20.62 15.79 -13.47
C ILE A 73 -21.84 15.90 -12.56
N ALA A 74 -23.01 15.66 -13.14
CA ALA A 74 -24.26 15.66 -12.40
C ALA A 74 -24.27 14.54 -11.34
N HIS A 75 -24.79 14.86 -10.15
CA HIS A 75 -24.80 13.94 -9.00
C HIS A 75 -25.44 12.58 -9.30
N TYR A 76 -26.55 12.55 -10.04
CA TYR A 76 -27.20 11.30 -10.42
C TYR A 76 -26.30 10.39 -11.29
N ARG A 77 -25.38 10.97 -12.08
CA ARG A 77 -24.41 10.19 -12.85
C ARG A 77 -23.41 9.51 -11.92
N LEU A 78 -22.92 10.20 -10.89
CA LEU A 78 -22.05 9.61 -9.87
C LEU A 78 -22.75 8.46 -9.13
N VAL A 79 -24.00 8.68 -8.72
CA VAL A 79 -24.83 7.65 -8.08
C VAL A 79 -24.99 6.43 -9.00
N SER A 80 -25.28 6.64 -10.30
CA SER A 80 -25.39 5.54 -11.27
C SER A 80 -24.08 4.77 -11.49
N MET A 81 -22.92 5.44 -11.44
CA MET A 81 -21.61 4.80 -11.59
C MET A 81 -21.29 3.91 -10.39
N VAL A 82 -21.63 4.35 -9.17
CA VAL A 82 -21.43 3.57 -7.93
C VAL A 82 -22.37 2.36 -7.86
N HIS A 83 -23.60 2.50 -8.34
CA HIS A 83 -24.62 1.44 -8.30
C HIS A 83 -24.64 0.50 -9.52
N GLY A 84 -23.68 0.61 -10.45
CA GLY A 84 -23.66 -0.09 -11.74
C GLY A 84 -24.23 -1.52 -11.74
N THR A 85 -24.90 -1.88 -12.84
CA THR A 85 -25.64 -3.13 -13.00
C THR A 85 -24.74 -4.37 -13.04
N GLY A 86 -25.11 -5.40 -12.28
CA GLY A 86 -24.67 -6.79 -12.54
C GLY A 86 -23.98 -7.49 -11.38
N ASP A 87 -23.40 -6.76 -10.42
CA ASP A 87 -22.75 -7.38 -9.26
C ASP A 87 -23.57 -7.11 -8.00
N GLN A 88 -24.17 -8.18 -7.46
CA GLN A 88 -24.77 -8.16 -6.13
C GLN A 88 -23.60 -8.15 -5.14
N MET A 89 -23.43 -7.04 -4.43
CA MET A 89 -22.47 -6.89 -3.34
C MET A 89 -23.26 -6.87 -2.04
N PRO A 90 -23.45 -8.01 -1.37
CA PRO A 90 -24.12 -8.05 -0.09
C PRO A 90 -23.39 -7.19 0.93
N VAL A 91 -24.13 -6.33 1.64
CA VAL A 91 -23.61 -5.62 2.82
C VAL A 91 -23.12 -6.62 3.88
N ALA A 92 -23.69 -7.83 3.89
CA ALA A 92 -23.27 -8.95 4.74
C ALA A 92 -21.80 -9.38 4.53
N ASP A 93 -21.16 -9.03 3.40
CA ASP A 93 -19.76 -9.36 3.11
C ASP A 93 -18.78 -8.35 3.74
N LEU A 94 -19.26 -7.23 4.30
CA LEU A 94 -18.41 -6.20 4.92
C LEU A 94 -17.46 -6.76 6.00
N PRO A 95 -17.88 -7.64 6.93
CA PRO A 95 -16.97 -8.21 7.92
C PRO A 95 -15.83 -9.01 7.28
N SER A 96 -16.14 -9.80 6.25
CA SER A 96 -15.14 -10.59 5.51
C SER A 96 -14.14 -9.69 4.77
N LEU A 97 -14.62 -8.62 4.14
CA LEU A 97 -13.76 -7.63 3.48
C LEU A 97 -12.88 -6.86 4.48
N ARG A 98 -13.40 -6.51 5.66
CA ARG A 98 -12.60 -5.89 6.74
C ARG A 98 -11.53 -6.84 7.25
N ALA A 99 -11.89 -8.09 7.53
CA ALA A 99 -10.94 -9.11 7.94
C ALA A 99 -9.84 -9.32 6.90
N ALA A 100 -10.16 -9.23 5.61
CA ALA A 100 -9.18 -9.29 4.54
C ALA A 100 -8.24 -8.06 4.51
N ASP A 101 -8.74 -6.82 4.65
CA ASP A 101 -7.84 -5.64 4.75
C ASP A 101 -6.95 -5.73 5.99
N ASP A 102 -7.48 -6.16 7.13
CA ASP A 102 -6.72 -6.32 8.38
C ASP A 102 -5.62 -7.38 8.22
N ALA A 103 -5.93 -8.53 7.61
CA ALA A 103 -4.96 -9.57 7.34
C ALA A 103 -3.86 -9.11 6.38
N LEU A 104 -4.23 -8.41 5.30
CA LEU A 104 -3.27 -7.83 4.35
C LEU A 104 -2.44 -6.73 5.00
N ALA A 105 -3.01 -5.92 5.89
CA ALA A 105 -2.29 -4.89 6.64
C ALA A 105 -1.23 -5.49 7.54
N ALA A 106 -1.60 -6.52 8.32
CA ALA A 106 -0.67 -7.23 9.18
C ALA A 106 0.47 -7.89 8.38
N TYR A 107 0.14 -8.47 7.22
CA TYR A 107 1.14 -9.04 6.33
C TYR A 107 2.08 -7.98 5.73
N GLU A 108 1.54 -6.85 5.28
CA GLU A 108 2.34 -5.75 4.74
C GLU A 108 3.34 -5.22 5.77
N VAL A 109 2.91 -5.06 7.03
CA VAL A 109 3.79 -4.66 8.13
C VAL A 109 4.94 -5.65 8.27
N ARG A 110 4.66 -6.95 8.27
CA ARG A 110 5.68 -8.00 8.36
C ARG A 110 6.68 -7.93 7.19
N ILE A 111 6.20 -7.80 5.95
CA ILE A 111 7.07 -7.67 4.76
C ILE A 111 7.97 -6.44 4.88
N ARG A 112 7.41 -5.30 5.30
CA ARG A 112 8.16 -4.04 5.42
C ARG A 112 9.23 -4.13 6.52
N CYS A 113 8.92 -4.78 7.65
CA CYS A 113 9.91 -5.05 8.69
C CYS A 113 11.06 -5.93 8.17
N GLU A 114 10.75 -7.03 7.48
CA GLU A 114 11.76 -7.91 6.87
C GLU A 114 12.59 -7.17 5.80
N LEU A 115 11.96 -6.29 5.03
CA LEU A 115 12.62 -5.49 4.01
C LEU A 115 13.59 -4.47 4.63
N ALA A 116 13.21 -3.86 5.75
CA ALA A 116 14.08 -2.97 6.52
C ALA A 116 15.31 -3.73 7.04
N VAL A 117 15.10 -4.86 7.71
CA VAL A 117 16.20 -5.71 8.22
C VAL A 117 17.16 -6.15 7.10
N ALA A 118 16.63 -6.62 5.96
CA ALA A 118 17.47 -7.02 4.83
C ALA A 118 18.23 -5.83 4.20
N THR A 119 17.65 -4.63 4.23
CA THR A 119 18.28 -3.42 3.74
C THR A 119 19.41 -2.97 4.68
N ASP A 120 19.17 -2.98 6.00
CA ASP A 120 20.17 -2.60 7.00
C ASP A 120 21.39 -3.51 6.95
N LEU A 121 21.16 -4.83 6.90
CA LEU A 121 22.24 -5.83 6.80
C LEU A 121 23.02 -5.73 5.49
N LEU A 122 22.35 -5.34 4.40
CA LEU A 122 22.99 -5.11 3.11
C LEU A 122 23.88 -3.86 3.16
N VAL A 123 23.40 -2.77 3.77
CA VAL A 123 24.18 -1.55 3.97
C VAL A 123 25.40 -1.84 4.84
N GLU A 124 25.23 -2.50 5.98
CA GLU A 124 26.31 -2.87 6.89
C GLU A 124 27.42 -3.66 6.18
N ARG A 125 27.06 -4.68 5.40
CA ARG A 125 28.03 -5.50 4.65
C ARG A 125 28.72 -4.74 3.54
N LEU A 126 28.00 -3.91 2.79
CA LEU A 126 28.59 -3.10 1.73
C LEU A 126 29.53 -2.02 2.30
N SER A 127 29.23 -1.47 3.49
CA SER A 127 30.11 -0.54 4.19
C SER A 127 31.36 -1.21 4.77
N ALA A 128 31.29 -2.50 5.10
CA ALA A 128 32.44 -3.28 5.56
C ALA A 128 33.32 -3.81 4.40
N ASP A 129 32.86 -3.69 3.14
CA ASP A 129 33.62 -4.13 1.96
C ASP A 129 34.75 -3.13 1.63
N PRO A 130 36.03 -3.55 1.71
CA PRO A 130 37.17 -2.67 1.44
C PRO A 130 37.15 -2.06 0.04
N SER A 131 36.52 -2.72 -0.94
CA SER A 131 36.45 -2.23 -2.32
C SER A 131 35.54 -1.00 -2.47
N ILE A 132 34.46 -0.91 -1.68
CA ILE A 132 33.57 0.25 -1.64
C ILE A 132 34.19 1.40 -0.84
N VAL A 133 34.89 1.09 0.24
CA VAL A 133 35.65 2.07 1.03
C VAL A 133 36.76 2.70 0.18
N ALA A 134 37.49 1.91 -0.60
CA ALA A 134 38.52 2.41 -1.52
C ALA A 134 37.93 3.30 -2.63
N MET A 135 36.75 2.95 -3.17
CA MET A 135 36.05 3.76 -4.18
C MET A 135 35.61 5.12 -3.62
N ASN A 136 35.09 5.15 -2.38
CA ASN A 136 34.64 6.38 -1.73
C ASN A 136 35.81 7.29 -1.30
N LEU A 137 36.97 6.73 -0.94
CA LEU A 137 38.17 7.52 -0.63
C LEU A 137 38.77 8.15 -1.90
N SER A 138 38.71 7.46 -3.05
CA SER A 138 39.18 8.00 -4.32
C SER A 138 38.32 9.13 -4.91
N SER A 139 37.07 9.28 -4.46
CA SER A 139 36.18 10.38 -4.90
C SER A 139 36.28 11.65 -4.03
N VAL A 140 37.01 11.63 -2.91
CA VAL A 140 37.19 12.81 -2.03
C VAL A 140 38.49 13.56 -2.35
N GLU A 141 39.43 12.95 -3.09
CA GLU A 141 40.71 13.56 -3.47
C GLU A 141 40.71 14.18 -4.89
N SER A 142 39.56 14.43 -5.51
CA SER A 142 39.43 15.13 -6.80
C SER A 142 38.61 16.42 -6.71
#